data_AF-A0A916GGW0-F1
#
_entry.id   AF-A0A916GGW0-F1
#
_cell.length_a   1.000
_cell.length_b   1.000
_cell.length_c   1.000
_cell.angle_alpha   90.00
_cell.angle_beta   90.00
_cell.angle_gamma   90.00
#
_symmetry.space_group_name_H-M   'P 1'
#
loop_
_entity.id
_entity.type
_entity.pdbx_description
1 polymer ?
#
loop_
_entity_poly.entity_id
_entity_poly.type
_entity_poly.pdbx_seq_one_letter_code
_entity_poly.pdbx_strand_id
1 'polypeptide(L)'
;MPTKTVTAKEQMRAAQTFTFFSILAVLLLPALIPTLLWLGASIFVYAAAANHPNPKVCDYIKYSAYRFYGIVGALVVALNFSAQMAKAMGGWLYLAIAIWALCILIVVPFGVRDLIRAKNESWQDMEFEVDEN
;
A
#
# COMPACT_ATOMS: atom_id res chain seq x y z
N MET A 1 -0.61 25.40 24.79
CA MET A 1 0.10 24.24 24.21
C MET A 1 0.58 24.65 22.82
N PRO A 2 1.80 24.30 22.41
CA PRO A 2 2.30 24.61 21.09
C PRO A 2 1.47 23.87 20.05
N THR A 3 1.03 24.58 19.02
CA THR A 3 0.31 24.01 17.88
C THR A 3 1.25 23.86 16.69
N LYS A 4 1.06 22.78 15.93
CA LYS A 4 1.72 22.60 14.63
C LYS A 4 0.67 22.55 13.54
N THR A 5 0.97 23.19 12.42
CA THR A 5 0.13 23.16 11.22
C THR A 5 0.61 22.05 10.29
N VAL A 6 -0.29 21.15 9.89
CA VAL A 6 -0.07 20.25 8.74
C VAL A 6 -0.83 20.81 7.55
N THR A 7 -0.12 21.06 6.47
CA THR A 7 -0.69 21.61 5.25
C THR A 7 -1.59 20.59 4.55
N ALA A 8 -2.59 21.06 3.82
CA ALA A 8 -3.47 20.25 2.99
C ALA A 8 -2.69 19.29 2.07
N LYS A 9 -1.57 19.76 1.52
CA LYS A 9 -0.71 18.99 0.61
C LYS A 9 0.05 17.86 1.32
N GLU A 10 0.48 18.07 2.56
CA GLU A 10 1.12 17.03 3.37
C GLU A 10 0.14 15.93 3.73
N GLN A 11 -1.10 16.30 4.11
CA GLN A 11 -2.15 15.33 4.40
C GLN A 11 -2.50 14.48 3.17
N MET A 12 -2.64 15.11 2.00
CA MET A 12 -2.85 14.41 0.73
C MET A 12 -1.71 13.43 0.43
N ARG A 13 -0.45 13.88 0.59
CA ARG A 13 0.72 13.03 0.35
C ARG A 13 0.78 11.86 1.34
N ALA A 14 0.48 12.10 2.61
CA ALA A 14 0.42 11.07 3.63
C ALA A 14 -0.61 9.99 3.25
N ALA A 15 -1.81 10.40 2.80
CA ALA A 15 -2.85 9.50 2.33
C ALA A 15 -2.44 8.68 1.08
N GLN A 16 -1.59 9.23 0.21
CA GLN A 16 -1.16 8.59 -1.04
C GLN A 16 0.08 7.70 -0.91
N THR A 17 0.96 7.98 0.05
CA THR A 17 2.31 7.39 0.13
C THR A 17 2.28 5.87 0.18
N PHE A 18 1.47 5.31 1.07
CA PHE A 18 1.38 3.86 1.20
C PHE A 18 0.88 3.22 -0.10
N THR A 19 -0.19 3.77 -0.69
CA THR A 19 -0.76 3.24 -1.93
C THR A 19 0.21 3.32 -3.10
N PHE A 20 0.92 4.43 -3.23
CA PHE A 20 1.90 4.64 -4.30
C PHE A 20 3.00 3.56 -4.27
N PHE A 21 3.61 3.36 -3.11
CA PHE A 21 4.68 2.35 -2.99
C PHE A 21 4.14 0.92 -3.05
N SER A 22 2.92 0.65 -2.59
CA SER A 22 2.28 -0.66 -2.80
C SER A 22 2.04 -0.97 -4.28
N ILE A 23 1.65 0.03 -5.09
CA ILE A 23 1.57 -0.13 -6.54
C ILE A 23 2.95 -0.46 -7.12
N LEU A 24 3.98 0.32 -6.77
CA LEU A 24 5.34 0.09 -7.25
C LEU A 24 5.85 -1.30 -6.86
N ALA A 25 5.62 -1.73 -5.62
CA ALA A 25 6.03 -3.04 -5.13
C ALA A 25 5.37 -4.20 -5.89
N VAL A 26 4.12 -4.04 -6.33
CA VAL A 26 3.41 -5.05 -7.15
C VAL A 26 3.86 -5.01 -8.61
N LEU A 27 4.04 -3.83 -9.20
CA LEU A 27 4.56 -3.70 -10.57
C LEU A 27 5.97 -4.28 -10.69
N LEU A 28 6.80 -4.10 -9.65
CA LEU A 28 8.18 -4.60 -9.60
C LEU A 28 8.32 -5.97 -8.93
N LEU A 29 7.21 -6.67 -8.70
CA LEU A 29 7.19 -7.98 -8.04
C LEU A 29 8.16 -9.02 -8.65
N PRO A 30 8.32 -9.12 -9.99
CA PRO A 30 9.31 -10.03 -10.58
C PRO A 30 10.76 -9.75 -10.19
N ALA A 31 11.09 -8.50 -9.82
CA ALA A 31 12.43 -8.11 -9.38
C ALA A 31 12.73 -8.47 -7.92
N LEU A 32 11.70 -8.93 -7.17
CA LEU A 32 11.70 -9.40 -5.77
C LEU A 32 12.23 -8.42 -4.71
N ILE A 33 13.45 -7.89 -4.87
CA ILE A 33 14.12 -6.97 -3.95
C ILE A 33 13.26 -5.73 -3.65
N PRO A 34 12.68 -5.01 -4.63
CA PRO A 34 11.86 -3.83 -4.32
C PRO A 34 10.63 -4.17 -3.47
N THR A 35 10.01 -5.33 -3.71
CA THR A 35 8.83 -5.79 -2.98
C THR A 35 9.16 -6.15 -1.54
N LEU A 36 10.29 -6.83 -1.30
CA LEU A 36 10.74 -7.15 0.05
C LEU A 36 11.12 -5.91 0.86
N LEU A 37 11.79 -4.94 0.21
CA LEU A 37 12.10 -3.65 0.84
C LEU A 37 10.83 -2.90 1.22
N TRP A 38 9.84 -2.84 0.31
CA TRP A 38 8.56 -2.21 0.63
C TRP A 38 7.78 -2.97 1.70
N LEU A 39 7.81 -4.30 1.70
CA LEU A 39 7.14 -5.10 2.73
C LEU A 39 7.64 -4.77 4.15
N GLY A 40 8.96 -4.58 4.32
CA GLY A 40 9.51 -4.12 5.60
C GLY A 40 9.16 -2.65 5.88
N ALA A 41 9.39 -1.77 4.90
CA ALA A 41 9.15 -0.33 5.05
C ALA A 41 7.67 0.00 5.31
N SER A 42 6.74 -0.77 4.74
CA SER A 42 5.30 -0.51 4.83
C SER A 42 4.79 -0.60 6.26
N ILE A 43 5.42 -1.40 7.12
CA ILE A 43 5.07 -1.49 8.54
C ILE A 43 5.34 -0.14 9.22
N PHE A 44 6.50 0.47 8.96
CA PHE A 44 6.86 1.77 9.51
C PHE A 44 5.98 2.88 8.96
N VAL A 45 5.74 2.89 7.64
CA VAL A 45 4.85 3.90 7.00
C VAL A 45 3.43 3.77 7.54
N TYR A 46 2.92 2.55 7.72
CA TYR A 46 1.62 2.31 8.32
C TYR A 46 1.57 2.84 9.75
N ALA A 47 2.53 2.47 10.60
CA ALA A 47 2.57 2.89 12.00
C ALA A 47 2.67 4.41 12.15
N ALA A 48 3.51 5.05 11.32
CA ALA A 48 3.70 6.50 11.33
C ALA A 48 2.41 7.26 10.97
N ALA A 49 1.61 6.72 10.06
CA ALA A 49 0.47 7.44 9.49
C ALA A 49 -0.90 6.93 9.98
N ALA A 50 -0.96 5.77 10.65
CA ALA A 50 -2.16 5.29 11.33
C ALA A 50 -2.54 6.16 12.55
N ASN A 51 -1.57 6.90 13.10
CA ASN A 51 -1.76 7.86 14.19
C ASN A 51 -1.86 9.31 13.70
N HIS A 52 -2.11 9.51 12.40
CA HIS A 52 -2.22 10.86 11.84
C HIS A 52 -3.44 11.59 12.45
N PRO A 53 -3.34 12.90 12.78
CA PRO A 53 -4.42 13.64 13.43
C PRO A 53 -5.70 13.74 12.59
N ASN A 54 -5.56 13.76 11.25
CA ASN A 54 -6.70 13.67 10.34
C ASN A 54 -7.13 12.20 10.12
N PRO A 55 -8.34 11.78 10.55
CA PRO A 55 -8.82 10.40 10.40
C PRO A 55 -9.00 9.98 8.94
N LYS A 56 -9.21 10.92 8.01
CA LYS A 56 -9.30 10.61 6.57
C LYS A 56 -8.01 10.00 6.06
N VAL A 57 -6.84 10.50 6.50
CA VAL A 57 -5.53 9.94 6.15
C VAL A 57 -5.41 8.51 6.65
N CYS A 58 -5.82 8.27 7.90
CA CYS A 58 -5.82 6.94 8.50
C CYS A 58 -6.68 5.94 7.71
N ASP A 59 -7.85 6.36 7.24
CA ASP A 59 -8.73 5.50 6.43
C ASP A 59 -8.09 5.10 5.09
N TYR A 60 -7.52 6.06 4.35
CA TYR A 60 -6.82 5.75 3.08
C TYR A 60 -5.71 4.71 3.29
N ILE A 61 -4.94 4.87 4.36
CA ILE A 61 -3.83 3.97 4.67
C ILE A 61 -4.33 2.60 5.12
N LYS A 62 -5.35 2.56 5.98
CA LYS A 62 -6.01 1.31 6.42
C LYS A 62 -6.48 0.48 5.23
N TYR A 63 -7.24 1.05 4.31
CA TYR A 63 -7.74 0.32 3.14
C TYR A 63 -6.64 -0.06 2.16
N SER A 64 -5.62 0.79 1.99
CA SER A 64 -4.46 0.44 1.17
C SER A 64 -3.64 -0.70 1.77
N ALA A 65 -3.46 -0.71 3.09
CA ALA A 65 -2.75 -1.74 3.83
C ALA A 65 -3.48 -3.08 3.78
N TYR A 66 -4.80 -3.10 3.98
CA TYR A 66 -5.58 -4.33 3.84
C TYR A 66 -5.43 -4.97 2.46
N ARG A 67 -5.44 -4.15 1.39
CA ARG A 67 -5.25 -4.67 0.02
C ARG A 67 -3.84 -5.22 -0.18
N PHE A 68 -2.82 -4.48 0.22
CA PHE A 68 -1.43 -4.92 0.06
C PHE A 68 -1.11 -6.16 0.89
N TYR A 69 -1.42 -6.15 2.19
CA TYR A 69 -1.15 -7.29 3.08
C TYR A 69 -2.04 -8.50 2.77
N GLY A 70 -3.27 -8.29 2.31
CA GLY A 70 -4.12 -9.38 1.82
C GLY A 70 -3.47 -10.13 0.65
N ILE A 71 -2.90 -9.39 -0.31
CA ILE A 71 -2.17 -9.98 -1.45
C ILE A 71 -0.88 -10.67 -0.98
N VAL A 72 -0.08 -10.02 -0.13
CA VAL A 72 1.14 -10.63 0.40
C VAL A 72 0.84 -11.93 1.17
N GLY A 73 -0.18 -11.93 2.01
CA GLY A 73 -0.61 -13.13 2.73
C GLY A 73 -1.10 -14.24 1.79
N ALA A 74 -1.88 -13.90 0.75
CA ALA A 74 -2.30 -14.85 -0.26
C ALA A 74 -1.12 -15.44 -1.05
N LEU A 75 -0.09 -14.64 -1.34
CA LEU A 75 1.14 -15.11 -2.00
C LEU A 75 1.87 -16.15 -1.14
N VAL A 76 1.96 -15.95 0.18
CA VAL A 76 2.56 -16.94 1.08
C VAL A 76 1.84 -18.29 0.97
N VAL A 77 0.51 -18.28 0.94
CA VAL A 77 -0.28 -19.51 0.74
C VAL A 77 -0.04 -20.11 -0.64
N ALA A 78 -0.08 -19.31 -1.71
CA ALA A 78 0.15 -19.78 -3.08
C ALA A 78 1.54 -20.41 -3.25
N LEU A 79 2.57 -19.86 -2.59
CA LEU A 79 3.93 -20.39 -2.63
C LEU A 79 4.03 -21.81 -2.05
N ASN A 80 3.26 -22.14 -1.01
CA ASN A 80 3.24 -23.48 -0.41
C ASN A 80 2.73 -24.57 -1.37
N PHE A 81 1.86 -24.21 -2.32
CA PHE A 81 1.28 -25.14 -3.31
C PHE A 81 1.82 -24.91 -4.73
N SER A 82 2.86 -24.09 -4.86
CA SER A 82 3.33 -23.59 -6.15
C SER A 82 3.86 -24.69 -7.07
N ALA A 83 4.45 -25.77 -6.55
CA ALA A 83 4.90 -26.91 -7.35
C ALA A 83 3.75 -27.65 -8.04
N GLN A 84 2.66 -27.91 -7.31
CA GLN A 84 1.46 -28.56 -7.85
C GLN A 84 0.75 -27.65 -8.86
N MET A 85 0.61 -26.36 -8.51
CA MET A 85 0.01 -25.36 -9.39
C MET A 85 0.82 -25.17 -10.67
N ALA A 86 2.14 -25.10 -10.58
CA ALA A 86 3.02 -24.94 -11.75
C ALA A 86 2.91 -26.14 -12.70
N LYS A 87 2.85 -27.37 -12.16
CA LYS A 87 2.62 -28.57 -12.96
C LYS A 87 1.27 -28.51 -13.68
N ALA A 88 0.21 -28.09 -12.98
CA ALA A 88 -1.13 -27.98 -13.56
C ALA A 88 -1.24 -26.89 -14.64
N MET A 89 -0.47 -25.80 -14.50
CA MET A 89 -0.49 -24.65 -15.41
C MET A 89 0.52 -24.75 -16.58
N GLY A 90 1.20 -25.89 -16.73
CA GLY A 90 2.15 -26.10 -17.82
C GLY A 90 3.54 -25.46 -17.60
N GLY A 91 3.86 -25.06 -16.37
CA GLY A 91 5.20 -24.59 -15.98
C GLY A 91 5.20 -23.42 -15.00
N TRP A 92 6.38 -23.16 -14.42
CA TRP A 92 6.58 -22.08 -13.44
C TRP A 92 6.34 -20.69 -14.02
N LEU A 93 6.71 -20.47 -15.30
CA LEU A 93 6.55 -19.18 -15.95
C LEU A 93 5.08 -18.77 -16.07
N TYR A 94 4.21 -19.69 -16.49
CA TYR A 94 2.78 -19.44 -16.61
C TYR A 94 2.14 -19.14 -15.24
N LEU A 95 2.53 -19.88 -14.21
CA LEU A 95 2.09 -19.62 -12.84
C LEU A 95 2.55 -18.24 -12.35
N ALA A 96 3.82 -17.89 -12.54
CA ALA A 96 4.38 -16.62 -12.09
C ALA A 96 3.69 -15.43 -12.78
N ILE A 97 3.47 -15.50 -14.10
CA ILE A 97 2.75 -14.46 -14.85
C ILE A 97 1.30 -14.34 -14.38
N ALA A 98 0.62 -15.47 -14.17
CA ALA A 98 -0.77 -15.46 -13.71
C ALA A 98 -0.92 -14.84 -12.31
N ILE A 99 -0.05 -15.21 -11.38
CA ILE A 99 0.00 -14.61 -10.03
C ILE A 99 0.28 -13.12 -10.14
N TRP A 100 1.29 -12.73 -10.92
CA TRP A 100 1.66 -11.33 -11.05
C TRP A 100 0.53 -10.48 -11.67
N ALA A 101 -0.12 -11.00 -12.73
CA ALA A 101 -1.27 -10.36 -13.35
C ALA A 101 -2.42 -10.20 -12.35
N LEU A 102 -2.70 -11.22 -11.53
CA LEU A 102 -3.73 -11.15 -10.48
C LEU A 102 -3.40 -10.07 -9.44
N CYS A 103 -2.14 -10.01 -8.97
CA CYS A 103 -1.71 -8.97 -8.05
C CYS A 103 -1.87 -7.57 -8.66
N ILE A 104 -1.50 -7.39 -9.93
CA ILE A 104 -1.68 -6.12 -10.65
C ILE A 104 -3.16 -5.76 -10.68
N LEU A 105 -4.04 -6.67 -11.10
CA LEU A 105 -5.48 -6.42 -11.24
C LEU A 105 -6.15 -6.03 -9.92
N ILE A 106 -5.65 -6.51 -8.79
CA ILE A 106 -6.23 -6.21 -7.46
C ILE A 106 -5.62 -4.94 -6.85
N VAL A 107 -4.30 -4.75 -6.95
CA VAL A 107 -3.64 -3.63 -6.25
C VAL A 107 -3.63 -2.36 -7.10
N VAL A 108 -3.34 -2.48 -8.39
CA VAL A 108 -3.06 -1.32 -9.24
C VAL A 108 -4.33 -0.52 -9.57
N PRO A 109 -5.42 -1.09 -10.12
CA PRO A 109 -6.63 -0.33 -10.42
C PRO A 109 -7.23 0.34 -9.18
N PHE A 110 -7.36 -0.41 -8.09
CA PHE A 110 -7.89 0.10 -6.83
C PHE A 110 -6.95 1.12 -6.20
N GLY A 111 -5.63 0.94 -6.31
CA GLY A 111 -4.65 1.88 -5.81
C GLY A 111 -4.68 3.18 -6.60
N VAL A 112 -4.70 3.12 -7.94
CA VAL A 112 -4.81 4.29 -8.81
C VAL A 112 -6.10 5.06 -8.52
N ARG A 113 -7.22 4.34 -8.37
CA ARG A 113 -8.50 4.95 -7.95
C ARG A 113 -8.35 5.69 -6.63
N ASP A 114 -7.72 5.08 -5.63
CA ASP A 114 -7.54 5.71 -4.32
C ASP A 114 -6.57 6.90 -4.39
N LEU A 115 -5.52 6.86 -5.22
CA LEU A 115 -4.63 8.00 -5.47
C LEU A 115 -5.38 9.18 -6.10
N ILE A 116 -6.20 8.91 -7.12
CA ILE A 116 -7.03 9.92 -7.78
C ILE A 116 -8.07 10.48 -6.81
N ARG A 117 -8.74 9.61 -6.04
CA ARG A 117 -9.71 10.02 -5.02
C ARG A 117 -9.04 10.95 -4.01
N ALA A 118 -7.91 10.53 -3.43
CA ALA A 118 -7.13 11.34 -2.51
C ALA A 118 -6.69 12.68 -3.13
N LYS A 119 -6.32 12.72 -4.40
CA LYS A 119 -5.97 13.98 -5.07
C LYS A 119 -7.14 14.96 -5.18
N ASN A 120 -8.36 14.44 -5.37
CA ASN A 120 -9.56 15.23 -5.62
C ASN A 120 -10.34 15.58 -4.34
N GLU A 121 -9.91 15.10 -3.18
CA GLU A 121 -10.48 15.49 -1.88
C GLU A 121 -10.19 16.96 -1.55
N SER A 122 -11.13 17.61 -0.85
CA SER A 122 -10.96 18.96 -0.33
C SER A 122 -10.14 18.95 0.97
N TRP A 123 -8.84 18.71 0.85
CA TRP A 123 -7.90 18.84 1.99
C TRP A 123 -7.86 20.28 2.47
N GLN A 124 -7.77 20.46 3.79
CA GLN A 124 -7.65 21.77 4.43
C GLN A 124 -6.46 21.71 5.37
N ASP A 125 -5.80 22.84 5.57
CA ASP A 125 -4.76 22.96 6.59
C ASP A 125 -5.37 22.65 7.95
N MET A 126 -4.61 21.94 8.79
CA MET A 126 -5.06 21.49 10.09
C MET A 126 -4.01 21.87 11.12
N GLU A 127 -4.45 22.52 12.19
CA GLU A 127 -3.65 22.70 13.38
C GLU A 127 -3.95 21.57 14.36
N PHE A 128 -2.91 21.02 14.96
CA PHE A 128 -3.05 20.02 16.01
C PHE A 128 -2.13 20.37 17.17
N GLU A 129 -2.58 20.03 18.37
CA GLU A 129 -1.84 20.24 19.60
C GLU A 129 -0.67 19.25 19.67
N VAL A 130 0.47 19.73 20.15
CA VAL A 130 1.65 18.92 20.36
C VAL A 130 2.02 19.04 21.83
N ASP A 131 2.27 17.90 22.48
CA ASP A 131 2.79 17.91 23.84
C ASP A 131 4.19 18.56 23.86
N GLU A 132 4.42 19.47 24.81
CA GLU A 132 5.77 19.98 25.11
C GLU A 132 6.58 18.84 25.73
N ASN A 133 7.50 18.26 24.95
CA ASN A 133 8.55 17.40 25.47
C ASN A 133 9.70 18.24 26.04
#